data_AF-A0A812IA85-F1
#
_entry.id   AF-A0A812IA85-F1
#
_cell.length_a   1.000
_cell.length_b   1.000
_cell.length_c   1.000
_cell.angle_alpha   90.00
_cell.angle_beta   90.00
_cell.angle_gamma   90.00
#
_symmetry.space_group_name_H-M   'P 1'
#
loop_
_entity.id
_entity.type
_entity.pdbx_description
1 polymer ?
#
loop_
_entity_poly.entity_id
_entity_poly.type
_entity_poly.pdbx_seq_one_letter_code
_entity_poly.pdbx_strand_id
1 'polypeptide(L)'
;MPARATDEEVLARVESSLKFQMDHAGVPSAVQLLVYRKGYDNLIVFSGIDETRTAVREALKTELPLDYTADSESNRSDAKCGVQPRMVQVTEHASMKAAVEVPHGRLSDRELPSKSLVAQKLEQVEDNAPCAEDMRDVTSLEDAESEAYNAIIDPSTAVLRIKPGKTTTTPPGTPEELRLRHRRIGLAWEMVRARHSTRSWLPDRCVDAYRRLSDHVLGSRVAGLRSGDGQGPSWTLVLKYEAEVRKQAYRLIRDSEAPDLAAALSAACKCPEILTNHFVIPFSLERHDMPKEREGVHKDGSLDARVVDALLAKLGKGRGKGKDTSVTKTVGKHQRSSDGKRLCYAFNKAKGCARKDCPFLHACQRCLGHHSYAKCPLVKRPTGAPAEDVE
;
A
#
# COMPACT_ATOMS: atom_id res chain seq x y z
N MET A 1 39.15 -49.27 -8.49
CA MET A 1 38.34 -48.09 -8.16
C MET A 1 39.30 -47.03 -7.63
N PRO A 2 39.64 -45.97 -8.40
CA PRO A 2 40.55 -44.95 -7.89
C PRO A 2 39.89 -44.20 -6.73
N ALA A 3 40.66 -43.96 -5.65
CA ALA A 3 40.20 -43.26 -4.45
C ALA A 3 39.65 -41.87 -4.82
N ARG A 4 38.45 -41.51 -4.31
CA ARG A 4 37.93 -40.15 -4.45
C ARG A 4 38.87 -39.20 -3.70
N ALA A 5 39.50 -38.27 -4.41
CA ALA A 5 40.30 -37.20 -3.83
C ALA A 5 39.47 -36.45 -2.77
N THR A 6 40.10 -36.12 -1.65
CA THR A 6 39.44 -35.40 -0.55
C THR A 6 39.17 -33.95 -0.95
N ASP A 7 38.19 -33.30 -0.30
CA ASP A 7 37.76 -31.94 -0.66
C ASP A 7 38.90 -30.92 -0.48
N GLU A 8 39.78 -31.17 0.48
CA GLU A 8 40.98 -30.38 0.73
C GLU A 8 42.02 -30.51 -0.39
N GLU A 9 42.20 -31.72 -0.95
CA GLU A 9 43.11 -31.96 -2.09
C GLU A 9 42.62 -31.29 -3.37
N VAL A 10 41.30 -31.32 -3.62
CA VAL A 10 40.68 -30.66 -4.77
C VAL A 10 40.84 -29.14 -4.66
N LEU A 11 40.60 -28.58 -3.48
CA LEU A 11 40.80 -27.15 -3.25
C LEU A 11 42.27 -26.77 -3.39
N ALA A 12 43.23 -27.58 -2.91
CA ALA A 12 44.64 -27.27 -3.03
C ALA A 12 45.14 -27.16 -4.49
N ARG A 13 44.54 -27.93 -5.42
CA ARG A 13 44.91 -27.93 -6.84
C ARG A 13 44.43 -26.71 -7.62
N VAL A 14 43.35 -26.08 -7.18
CA VAL A 14 42.67 -25.02 -7.93
C VAL A 14 43.37 -23.67 -7.75
N GLU A 15 43.51 -22.94 -8.86
CA GLU A 15 44.09 -21.60 -8.93
C GLU A 15 43.37 -20.61 -8.00
N SER A 16 44.14 -19.81 -7.24
CA SER A 16 43.60 -18.80 -6.32
C SER A 16 42.74 -17.75 -7.03
N SER A 17 43.09 -17.39 -8.27
CA SER A 17 42.35 -16.45 -9.11
C SER A 17 40.94 -16.93 -9.41
N LEU A 18 40.78 -18.22 -9.73
CA LEU A 18 39.48 -18.84 -10.00
C LEU A 18 38.62 -18.88 -8.74
N LYS A 19 39.19 -19.29 -7.60
CA LYS A 19 38.49 -19.30 -6.30
C LYS A 19 37.95 -17.92 -5.94
N PHE A 20 38.81 -16.91 -6.03
CA PHE A 20 38.45 -15.53 -5.74
C PHE A 20 37.27 -15.06 -6.62
N GLN A 21 37.30 -15.40 -7.91
CA GLN A 21 36.27 -14.97 -8.84
C GLN A 21 34.94 -15.72 -8.63
N MET A 22 34.98 -17.00 -8.24
CA MET A 22 33.79 -17.76 -7.88
C MET A 22 33.17 -17.28 -6.56
N ASP A 23 33.99 -16.94 -5.56
CA ASP A 23 33.54 -16.34 -4.30
C ASP A 23 32.96 -14.94 -4.51
N HIS A 24 33.62 -14.11 -5.33
CA HIS A 24 33.13 -12.77 -5.67
C HIS A 24 31.81 -12.81 -6.45
N ALA A 25 31.63 -13.83 -7.30
CA ALA A 25 30.37 -14.07 -8.01
C ALA A 25 29.28 -14.72 -7.13
N GLY A 26 29.58 -15.04 -5.86
CA GLY A 26 28.63 -15.60 -4.90
C GLY A 26 28.24 -17.05 -5.19
N VAL A 27 29.09 -17.83 -5.87
CA VAL A 27 28.82 -19.24 -6.16
C VAL A 27 28.96 -20.07 -4.88
N PRO A 28 27.94 -20.86 -4.46
CA PRO A 28 28.03 -21.66 -3.24
C PRO A 28 29.20 -22.65 -3.26
N SER A 29 29.90 -22.82 -2.14
CA SER A 29 31.12 -23.65 -2.03
C SER A 29 30.89 -25.11 -2.45
N ALA A 30 29.69 -25.64 -2.23
CA ALA A 30 29.31 -26.98 -2.69
C ALA A 30 29.30 -27.11 -4.22
N VAL A 31 28.89 -26.05 -4.93
CA VAL A 31 28.89 -25.99 -6.40
C VAL A 31 30.31 -25.79 -6.93
N GLN A 32 31.11 -24.97 -6.26
CA GLN A 32 32.52 -24.79 -6.61
C GLN A 32 33.30 -26.12 -6.58
N LEU A 33 33.12 -26.92 -5.53
CA LEU A 33 33.74 -28.25 -5.40
C LEU A 33 33.32 -29.20 -6.53
N LEU A 34 32.06 -29.13 -7.00
CA LEU A 34 31.60 -29.94 -8.14
C LEU A 34 32.29 -29.53 -9.44
N VAL A 35 32.44 -28.23 -9.67
CA VAL A 35 33.16 -27.66 -10.83
C VAL A 35 34.64 -28.08 -10.80
N TYR A 36 35.30 -27.95 -9.65
CA TYR A 36 36.72 -28.30 -9.49
C TYR A 36 36.99 -29.80 -9.67
N ARG A 37 36.08 -30.66 -9.18
CA ARG A 37 36.17 -32.11 -9.35
C ARG A 37 36.05 -32.55 -10.81
N LYS A 38 35.44 -31.73 -11.66
CA LYS A 38 35.31 -31.97 -13.11
C LYS A 38 36.53 -31.54 -13.92
N GLY A 39 37.53 -30.93 -13.29
CA GLY A 39 38.79 -30.54 -13.93
C GLY A 39 38.88 -29.07 -14.33
N TYR A 40 37.89 -28.25 -13.97
CA TYR A 40 37.94 -26.80 -14.12
C TYR A 40 38.74 -26.18 -12.97
N ASP A 41 40.06 -26.30 -13.00
CA ASP A 41 40.95 -25.91 -11.91
C ASP A 41 41.69 -24.58 -12.11
N ASN A 42 41.54 -23.95 -13.28
CA ASN A 42 42.14 -22.66 -13.59
C ASN A 42 41.24 -21.81 -14.49
N LEU A 43 41.49 -20.50 -14.52
CA LEU A 43 40.65 -19.54 -15.26
C LEU A 43 40.69 -19.77 -16.78
N ILE A 44 41.83 -20.22 -17.31
CA ILE A 44 42.02 -20.42 -18.74
C ILE A 44 41.11 -21.55 -19.24
N VAL A 45 41.10 -22.69 -18.55
CA VAL A 45 40.24 -23.83 -18.84
C VAL A 45 38.76 -23.47 -18.71
N PHE A 46 38.40 -22.63 -17.73
CA PHE A 46 37.03 -22.16 -17.56
C PHE A 46 36.60 -21.17 -18.67
N SER A 47 37.51 -20.28 -19.09
CA SER A 47 37.25 -19.30 -20.16
C SER A 47 37.28 -19.91 -21.56
N GLY A 48 37.93 -21.07 -21.73
CA GLY A 48 38.05 -21.79 -22.99
C GLY A 48 36.84 -22.67 -23.35
N ILE A 49 35.80 -22.71 -22.51
CA ILE A 49 34.58 -23.49 -22.77
C ILE A 49 33.82 -22.88 -23.96
N ASP A 50 33.52 -21.59 -23.91
CA ASP A 50 32.91 -20.82 -25.00
C ASP A 50 32.92 -19.31 -24.63
N GLU A 51 32.83 -18.43 -25.64
CA GLU A 51 32.75 -16.97 -25.47
C GLU A 51 31.31 -16.48 -25.20
N THR A 52 30.31 -17.31 -25.52
CA THR A 52 28.90 -16.95 -25.39
C THR A 52 28.26 -17.55 -24.14
N ARG A 53 27.55 -16.71 -23.37
CA ARG A 53 26.86 -17.10 -22.13
C ARG A 53 25.87 -18.26 -22.31
N THR A 54 25.29 -18.41 -23.50
CA THR A 54 24.33 -19.48 -23.82
C THR A 54 25.00 -20.83 -24.00
N ALA A 55 26.11 -20.90 -24.74
CA ALA A 55 26.82 -22.15 -25.00
C ALA A 55 27.53 -22.68 -23.74
N VAL A 56 28.17 -21.80 -22.95
CA VAL A 56 28.76 -22.18 -21.65
C VAL A 56 27.73 -22.83 -20.73
N ARG A 57 26.49 -22.34 -20.74
CA ARG A 57 25.40 -22.90 -19.92
C ARG A 57 24.96 -24.28 -20.39
N GLU A 58 24.92 -24.51 -21.70
CA GLU A 58 24.54 -25.81 -22.26
C GLU A 58 25.60 -26.89 -22.00
N ALA A 59 26.88 -26.52 -22.13
CA ALA A 59 28.00 -27.37 -21.77
C ALA A 59 27.98 -27.74 -20.28
N LEU A 60 27.86 -26.75 -19.39
CA LEU A 60 27.84 -26.98 -17.94
C LEU A 60 26.58 -27.73 -17.48
N LYS A 61 25.44 -27.59 -18.17
CA LYS A 61 24.21 -28.35 -17.88
C LYS A 61 24.38 -29.85 -18.12
N THR A 62 25.18 -30.22 -19.11
CA THR A 62 25.44 -31.63 -19.44
C THR A 62 26.39 -32.27 -18.44
N GLU A 63 27.32 -31.49 -17.90
CA GLU A 63 28.41 -31.99 -17.05
C GLU A 63 28.13 -31.90 -15.55
N LEU A 64 27.32 -30.92 -15.14
CA LEU A 64 26.97 -30.65 -13.74
C LEU A 64 25.47 -30.90 -13.54
N PRO A 65 25.08 -31.63 -12.48
CA PRO A 65 23.67 -31.83 -12.11
C PRO A 65 23.11 -30.58 -11.44
N LEU A 66 23.17 -29.42 -12.12
CA LEU A 66 22.67 -28.14 -11.65
C LEU A 66 21.35 -27.84 -12.34
N ASP A 67 20.26 -28.03 -11.61
CA ASP A 67 18.93 -27.65 -12.09
C ASP A 67 18.67 -26.16 -11.82
N TYR A 68 18.89 -25.34 -12.85
CA TYR A 68 18.59 -23.90 -12.81
C TYR A 68 17.09 -23.60 -12.99
N THR A 69 16.28 -24.58 -13.41
CA THR A 69 14.83 -24.42 -13.49
C THR A 69 14.19 -24.55 -12.11
N ALA A 70 14.84 -25.24 -11.18
CA ALA A 70 14.41 -25.34 -9.79
C ALA A 70 14.22 -23.99 -9.11
N ASP A 71 15.00 -22.93 -9.37
CA ASP A 71 14.73 -21.61 -8.78
C ASP A 71 13.51 -20.91 -9.40
N SER A 72 13.26 -21.12 -10.70
CA SER A 72 12.07 -20.60 -11.39
C SER A 72 10.82 -21.39 -11.02
N GLU A 73 10.94 -22.69 -10.82
CA GLU A 73 9.90 -23.61 -10.39
C GLU A 73 9.69 -23.56 -8.88
N SER A 74 10.72 -23.27 -8.09
CA SER A 74 10.69 -22.96 -6.65
C SER A 74 10.03 -21.62 -6.44
N ASN A 75 10.41 -20.55 -7.15
CA ASN A 75 9.63 -19.31 -7.11
C ASN A 75 8.18 -19.51 -7.59
N ARG A 76 7.94 -20.41 -8.56
CA ARG A 76 6.59 -20.76 -9.02
C ARG A 76 5.84 -21.67 -8.04
N SER A 77 6.53 -22.48 -7.23
CA SER A 77 5.93 -23.38 -6.25
C SER A 77 5.81 -22.73 -4.87
N ASP A 78 6.72 -21.83 -4.48
CA ASP A 78 6.59 -20.85 -3.39
C ASP A 78 5.44 -19.86 -3.67
N ALA A 79 5.23 -19.46 -4.94
CA ALA A 79 4.03 -18.72 -5.33
C ALA A 79 2.75 -19.58 -5.19
N LYS A 80 2.83 -20.89 -5.45
CA LYS A 80 1.71 -21.83 -5.19
C LYS A 80 1.50 -22.12 -3.69
N CYS A 81 2.50 -21.88 -2.84
CA CYS A 81 2.40 -22.00 -1.38
C CYS A 81 1.80 -20.77 -0.67
N GLY A 82 1.27 -19.79 -1.41
CA GLY A 82 0.34 -18.78 -0.88
C GLY A 82 0.96 -17.65 -0.04
N VAL A 83 2.28 -17.47 -0.06
CA VAL A 83 2.96 -16.41 0.72
C VAL A 83 3.41 -15.22 -0.14
N GLN A 84 3.49 -15.39 -1.46
CA GLN A 84 3.94 -14.35 -2.39
C GLN A 84 2.82 -14.01 -3.38
N PRO A 85 2.51 -12.72 -3.60
CA PRO A 85 1.49 -12.33 -4.58
C PRO A 85 1.92 -12.79 -5.98
N ARG A 86 0.94 -13.18 -6.81
CA ARG A 86 1.19 -13.53 -8.21
C ARG A 86 2.03 -12.42 -8.87
N MET A 87 3.04 -12.82 -9.64
CA MET A 87 3.81 -11.89 -10.46
C MET A 87 3.32 -11.92 -11.90
N VAL A 88 3.14 -10.74 -12.49
CA VAL A 88 2.77 -10.58 -13.89
C VAL A 88 4.01 -10.16 -14.68
N GLN A 89 4.35 -10.94 -15.70
CA GLN A 89 5.50 -10.64 -16.56
C GLN A 89 5.24 -9.38 -17.39
N VAL A 90 6.31 -8.64 -17.73
CA VAL A 90 6.19 -7.38 -18.50
C VAL A 90 5.56 -7.62 -19.87
N THR A 91 5.98 -8.69 -20.56
CA THR A 91 5.41 -9.11 -21.84
C THR A 91 3.92 -9.47 -21.71
N GLU A 92 3.55 -10.07 -20.58
CA GLU A 92 2.17 -10.44 -20.32
C GLU A 92 1.29 -9.21 -20.12
N HIS A 93 1.70 -8.28 -19.26
CA HIS A 93 1.00 -7.03 -19.04
C HIS A 93 0.85 -6.22 -20.33
N ALA A 94 1.90 -6.15 -21.16
CA ALA A 94 1.87 -5.45 -22.45
C ALA A 94 0.85 -6.07 -23.43
N SER A 95 0.78 -7.41 -23.49
CA SER A 95 -0.18 -8.08 -24.37
C SER A 95 -1.63 -7.90 -23.91
N MET A 96 -1.89 -7.90 -22.60
CA MET A 96 -3.22 -7.60 -22.06
C MET A 96 -3.61 -6.13 -22.27
N LYS A 97 -2.65 -5.21 -22.15
CA LYS A 97 -2.84 -3.79 -22.45
C LYS A 97 -3.27 -3.61 -23.90
N ALA A 98 -2.52 -4.20 -24.84
CA ALA A 98 -2.82 -4.12 -26.27
C ALA A 98 -4.24 -4.63 -26.58
N ALA A 99 -4.68 -5.71 -25.93
CA ALA A 99 -6.04 -6.24 -26.11
C ALA A 99 -7.14 -5.27 -25.63
N VAL A 100 -6.92 -4.54 -24.54
CA VAL A 100 -7.90 -3.58 -23.98
C VAL A 100 -7.86 -2.23 -24.71
N GLU A 101 -6.74 -1.85 -25.30
CA GLU A 101 -6.64 -0.63 -26.12
C GLU A 101 -7.41 -0.73 -27.45
N VAL A 102 -7.71 -1.94 -27.93
CA VAL A 102 -8.54 -2.14 -29.13
C VAL A 102 -9.97 -1.56 -28.94
N PRO A 103 -10.73 -1.93 -27.89
CA PRO A 103 -12.07 -1.38 -27.67
C PRO A 103 -12.09 0.02 -27.02
N HIS A 104 -11.08 0.40 -26.22
CA HIS A 104 -11.08 1.68 -25.48
C HIS A 104 -10.24 2.80 -26.09
N GLY A 105 -9.44 2.48 -27.12
CA GLY A 105 -8.40 3.37 -27.61
C GLY A 105 -7.19 3.42 -26.67
N ARG A 106 -6.26 4.33 -26.98
CA ARG A 106 -5.01 4.50 -26.21
C ARG A 106 -5.32 4.97 -24.78
N LEU A 107 -4.89 4.20 -23.78
CA LEU A 107 -5.11 4.50 -22.38
C LEU A 107 -4.00 5.40 -21.82
N SER A 108 -4.37 6.27 -20.88
CA SER A 108 -3.42 7.06 -20.10
C SER A 108 -2.80 6.23 -18.96
N ASP A 109 -1.59 6.57 -18.52
CA ASP A 109 -0.90 5.83 -17.44
C ASP A 109 -1.63 5.94 -16.09
N ARG A 110 -2.46 6.98 -15.92
CA ARG A 110 -3.37 7.15 -14.79
C ARG A 110 -4.50 6.14 -14.79
N GLU A 111 -5.04 5.81 -15.95
CA GLU A 111 -6.18 4.92 -16.08
C GLU A 111 -5.76 3.46 -16.19
N LEU A 112 -4.55 3.21 -16.69
CA LEU A 112 -4.04 1.88 -16.87
C LEU A 112 -3.82 1.18 -15.51
N PRO A 113 -4.37 -0.02 -15.31
CA PRO A 113 -4.13 -0.82 -14.10
C PRO A 113 -2.64 -1.16 -13.90
N SER A 114 -2.19 -1.07 -12.66
CA SER A 114 -0.86 -1.53 -12.27
C SER A 114 -0.71 -3.05 -12.46
N LYS A 115 0.53 -3.52 -12.56
CA LYS A 115 0.84 -4.96 -12.66
C LYS A 115 0.34 -5.73 -11.43
N SER A 116 0.43 -5.13 -10.24
CA SER A 116 -0.02 -5.75 -8.98
C SER A 116 -1.54 -5.93 -8.94
N LEU A 117 -2.31 -4.95 -9.40
CA LEU A 117 -3.77 -5.07 -9.48
C LEU A 117 -4.18 -6.15 -10.49
N VAL A 118 -3.54 -6.21 -11.66
CA VAL A 118 -3.81 -7.25 -12.66
C VAL A 118 -3.43 -8.64 -12.13
N ALA A 119 -2.33 -8.74 -11.39
CA ALA A 119 -1.92 -9.99 -10.78
C ALA A 119 -2.95 -10.52 -9.78
N GLN A 120 -3.48 -9.63 -8.93
CA GLN A 120 -4.53 -9.96 -7.98
C GLN A 120 -5.80 -10.46 -8.69
N LYS A 121 -6.18 -9.84 -9.82
CA LYS A 121 -7.34 -10.28 -10.61
C LYS A 121 -7.11 -11.63 -11.28
N LEU A 122 -5.90 -11.91 -11.77
CA LEU A 122 -5.57 -13.22 -12.35
C LEU A 122 -5.69 -14.34 -11.31
N GLU A 123 -5.19 -14.12 -10.09
CA GLU A 123 -5.33 -15.07 -8.97
C GLU A 123 -6.81 -15.35 -8.67
N GLN A 124 -7.64 -14.30 -8.57
CA GLN A 124 -9.09 -14.46 -8.37
C GLN A 124 -9.80 -15.25 -9.48
N VAL A 125 -9.33 -15.14 -10.73
CA VAL A 125 -9.87 -15.89 -11.87
C VAL A 125 -9.43 -17.35 -11.86
N GLU A 126 -8.21 -17.62 -11.42
CA GLU A 126 -7.69 -18.99 -11.28
C GLU A 126 -8.38 -19.73 -10.15
N ASP A 127 -8.51 -19.10 -8.98
CA ASP A 127 -9.18 -19.64 -7.80
C ASP A 127 -10.72 -19.64 -7.93
N ASN A 128 -11.25 -18.98 -8.96
CA ASN A 128 -12.68 -18.76 -9.17
C ASN A 128 -13.37 -18.13 -7.95
N ALA A 129 -12.65 -17.25 -7.25
CA ALA A 129 -13.07 -16.63 -6.00
C ALA A 129 -12.89 -15.10 -6.10
N PRO A 130 -13.74 -14.40 -6.87
CA PRO A 130 -13.68 -12.95 -6.93
C PRO A 130 -13.88 -12.34 -5.54
N CYS A 131 -13.05 -11.36 -5.22
CA CYS A 131 -13.08 -10.67 -3.94
C CYS A 131 -12.99 -9.15 -4.13
N ALA A 132 -13.54 -8.41 -3.17
CA ALA A 132 -13.55 -6.95 -3.25
C ALA A 132 -12.22 -6.38 -2.77
N GLU A 133 -11.55 -5.64 -3.65
CA GLU A 133 -10.34 -4.90 -3.33
C GLU A 133 -10.64 -3.72 -2.40
N ASP A 134 -9.67 -3.36 -1.57
CA ASP A 134 -9.66 -2.04 -0.94
C ASP A 134 -9.36 -0.99 -2.02
N MET A 135 -10.03 0.16 -1.98
CA MET A 135 -9.82 1.24 -2.95
C MET A 135 -8.37 1.75 -2.97
N ARG A 136 -7.63 1.57 -1.88
CA ARG A 136 -6.19 1.88 -1.78
C ARG A 136 -5.33 0.94 -2.61
N ASP A 137 -5.77 -0.28 -2.85
CA ASP A 137 -5.05 -1.29 -3.62
C ASP A 137 -5.28 -1.14 -5.14
N VAL A 138 -6.28 -0.35 -5.54
CA VAL A 138 -6.64 -0.10 -6.95
C VAL A 138 -5.66 0.89 -7.59
N THR A 139 -4.43 0.44 -7.81
CA THR A 139 -3.30 1.28 -8.24
C THR A 139 -3.19 1.37 -9.77
N SER A 140 -2.68 2.51 -10.26
CA SER A 140 -2.39 2.78 -11.67
C SER A 140 -0.94 2.44 -12.04
N LEU A 141 -0.61 2.52 -13.33
CA LEU A 141 0.78 2.41 -13.77
C LEU A 141 1.63 3.57 -13.21
N GLU A 142 1.10 4.81 -13.18
CA GLU A 142 1.77 5.97 -12.56
C GLU A 142 1.99 5.74 -11.05
N ASP A 143 1.01 5.17 -10.34
CA ASP A 143 1.16 4.83 -8.92
C ASP A 143 2.26 3.78 -8.69
N ALA A 144 2.48 2.87 -9.65
CA ALA A 144 3.48 1.82 -9.58
C ALA A 144 4.92 2.33 -9.81
N GLU A 145 5.12 3.50 -10.42
CA GLU A 145 6.46 4.10 -10.51
C GLU A 145 7.01 4.47 -9.12
N SER A 146 6.12 4.73 -8.17
CA SER A 146 6.43 4.90 -6.75
C SER A 146 6.47 3.54 -6.03
N GLU A 147 7.31 2.62 -6.51
CA GLU A 147 7.51 1.30 -5.89
C GLU A 147 8.14 1.45 -4.49
N ALA A 148 7.37 1.14 -3.45
CA ALA A 148 7.89 1.05 -2.09
C ALA A 148 8.59 -0.30 -1.91
N TYR A 149 9.89 -0.34 -1.67
CA TYR A 149 10.60 -1.56 -1.32
C TYR A 149 10.47 -1.85 0.18
N ASN A 150 10.09 -3.07 0.55
CA ASN A 150 10.09 -3.56 1.92
C ASN A 150 11.40 -4.29 2.22
N ALA A 151 12.20 -3.73 3.12
CA ALA A 151 13.35 -4.39 3.70
C ALA A 151 12.90 -5.29 4.86
N ILE A 152 13.03 -6.61 4.70
CA ILE A 152 12.80 -7.60 5.75
C ILE A 152 14.17 -8.14 6.17
N ILE A 153 14.55 -7.92 7.43
CA ILE A 153 15.73 -8.59 8.00
C ILE A 153 15.27 -9.94 8.52
N ASP A 154 15.81 -11.02 7.95
CA ASP A 154 15.55 -12.37 8.44
C ASP A 154 16.24 -12.54 9.81
N PRO A 155 15.48 -12.74 10.91
CA PRO A 155 16.06 -12.83 12.24
C PRO A 155 17.02 -14.01 12.41
N SER A 156 16.90 -15.04 11.58
CA SER A 156 17.68 -16.28 11.69
C SER A 156 18.99 -16.24 10.90
N THR A 157 19.00 -15.54 9.77
CA THR A 157 20.17 -15.48 8.88
C THR A 157 20.88 -14.12 8.91
N ALA A 158 20.30 -13.12 9.59
CA ALA A 158 20.77 -11.72 9.59
C ALA A 158 20.91 -11.11 8.18
N VAL A 159 20.29 -11.73 7.16
CA VAL A 159 20.32 -11.25 5.78
C VAL A 159 19.17 -10.27 5.55
N LEU A 160 19.50 -9.12 4.96
CA LEU A 160 18.54 -8.14 4.49
C LEU A 160 17.90 -8.62 3.17
N ARG A 161 16.64 -9.07 3.23
CA ARG A 161 15.84 -9.36 2.03
C ARG A 161 15.03 -8.13 1.65
N ILE A 162 15.33 -7.55 0.49
CA ILE A 162 14.53 -6.47 -0.09
C ILE A 162 13.44 -7.13 -0.94
N LYS A 163 12.18 -7.04 -0.49
CA LYS A 163 11.01 -7.48 -1.26
C LYS A 163 10.32 -6.26 -1.88
N PRO A 164 9.85 -6.33 -3.13
CA PRO A 164 8.91 -5.34 -3.64
C PRO A 164 7.73 -5.22 -2.67
N GLY A 165 7.44 -4.03 -2.18
CA GLY A 165 6.32 -3.78 -1.30
C GLY A 165 5.02 -3.67 -2.07
N LYS A 166 3.90 -3.78 -1.35
CA LYS A 166 2.58 -3.57 -1.93
C LYS A 166 2.39 -2.08 -2.20
N THR A 167 2.31 -1.69 -3.46
CA THR A 167 1.92 -0.33 -3.85
C THR A 167 0.49 -0.09 -3.38
N THR A 168 0.32 0.88 -2.47
CA THR A 168 -0.99 1.30 -1.97
C THR A 168 -1.12 2.80 -2.16
N THR A 169 -2.35 3.26 -2.40
CA THR A 169 -2.68 4.67 -2.63
C THR A 169 -3.53 5.21 -1.49
N THR A 170 -3.75 6.52 -1.48
CA THR A 170 -4.72 7.14 -0.57
C THR A 170 -6.15 6.75 -0.95
N PRO A 171 -7.08 6.68 0.02
CA PRO A 171 -8.49 6.49 -0.31
C PRO A 171 -8.97 7.64 -1.21
N PRO A 172 -9.92 7.38 -2.13
CA PRO A 172 -10.44 8.41 -3.02
C PRO A 172 -11.06 9.53 -2.18
N GLY A 173 -10.63 10.77 -2.38
CA GLY A 173 -11.16 11.95 -1.68
C GLY A 173 -12.29 12.64 -2.43
N THR A 174 -12.40 12.38 -3.74
CA THR A 174 -13.39 13.02 -4.62
C THR A 174 -14.24 12.00 -5.38
N PRO A 175 -15.45 12.38 -5.83
CA PRO A 175 -16.28 11.55 -6.69
C PRO A 175 -15.58 11.14 -7.99
N GLU A 176 -14.78 12.02 -8.58
CA GLU A 176 -14.03 11.74 -9.81
C GLU A 176 -12.90 10.73 -9.58
N GLU A 177 -12.21 10.81 -8.44
CA GLU A 177 -11.23 9.79 -8.06
C GLU A 177 -11.88 8.41 -7.87
N LEU A 178 -13.10 8.34 -7.32
CA LEU A 178 -13.84 7.09 -7.22
C LEU A 178 -14.21 6.53 -8.60
N ARG A 179 -14.71 7.38 -9.52
CA ARG A 179 -15.00 6.99 -10.91
C ARG A 179 -13.76 6.43 -11.61
N LEU A 180 -12.62 7.09 -11.41
CA LEU A 180 -11.35 6.66 -11.97
C LEU A 180 -10.93 5.29 -11.42
N ARG A 181 -11.08 5.05 -10.11
CA ARG A 181 -10.77 3.75 -9.49
C ARG A 181 -11.72 2.66 -10.00
N HIS A 182 -13.02 2.93 -10.11
CA HIS A 182 -13.98 2.01 -10.72
C HIS A 182 -13.66 1.68 -12.17
N ARG A 183 -13.31 2.68 -12.99
CA ARG A 183 -12.85 2.47 -14.37
C ARG A 183 -11.63 1.55 -14.39
N ARG A 184 -10.67 1.77 -13.50
CA ARG A 184 -9.44 0.97 -13.40
C ARG A 184 -9.72 -0.49 -13.00
N ILE A 185 -10.67 -0.75 -12.09
CA ILE A 185 -11.11 -2.12 -11.78
C ILE A 185 -11.75 -2.78 -13.01
N GLY A 186 -12.61 -2.05 -13.74
CA GLY A 186 -13.22 -2.54 -14.98
C GLY A 186 -12.18 -2.90 -16.04
N LEU A 187 -11.18 -2.03 -16.26
CA LEU A 187 -10.08 -2.28 -17.18
C LEU A 187 -9.23 -3.49 -16.74
N ALA A 188 -8.98 -3.64 -15.43
CA ALA A 188 -8.22 -4.78 -14.92
C ALA A 188 -8.94 -6.11 -15.20
N TRP A 189 -10.26 -6.15 -15.03
CA TRP A 189 -11.06 -7.32 -15.38
C TRP A 189 -11.04 -7.63 -16.89
N GLU A 190 -11.11 -6.61 -17.75
CA GLU A 190 -11.01 -6.81 -19.20
C GLU A 190 -9.62 -7.26 -19.65
N MET A 191 -8.55 -6.76 -19.01
CA MET A 191 -7.18 -7.25 -19.23
C MET A 191 -7.07 -8.75 -18.93
N VAL A 192 -7.65 -9.19 -17.81
CA VAL A 192 -7.66 -10.61 -17.43
C VAL A 192 -8.55 -11.45 -18.34
N ARG A 193 -9.69 -10.91 -18.79
CA ARG A 193 -10.60 -11.57 -19.74
C ARG A 193 -9.92 -11.89 -21.06
N ALA A 194 -9.05 -11.00 -21.58
CA ALA A 194 -8.33 -11.22 -22.82
C ALA A 194 -7.47 -12.50 -22.81
N ARG A 195 -7.05 -12.94 -21.62
CA ARG A 195 -6.34 -14.20 -21.37
C ARG A 195 -7.28 -15.36 -21.06
N HIS A 196 -8.28 -15.11 -20.23
CA HIS A 196 -9.19 -16.12 -19.69
C HIS A 196 -10.61 -15.96 -20.24
N SER A 197 -10.76 -16.06 -21.56
CA SER A 197 -12.06 -15.92 -22.25
C SER A 197 -13.06 -17.04 -21.93
N THR A 198 -12.60 -18.14 -21.32
CA THR A 198 -13.42 -19.30 -20.94
C THR A 198 -14.29 -19.04 -19.70
N ARG A 199 -14.11 -17.93 -19.00
CA ARG A 199 -14.88 -17.59 -17.79
C ARG A 199 -16.17 -16.87 -18.15
N SER A 200 -17.30 -17.58 -18.05
CA SER A 200 -18.63 -17.08 -18.41
C SER A 200 -19.11 -15.91 -17.54
N TRP A 201 -18.74 -15.86 -16.26
CA TRP A 201 -19.19 -14.81 -15.35
C TRP A 201 -18.50 -13.46 -15.57
N LEU A 202 -17.43 -13.41 -16.39
CA LEU A 202 -16.67 -12.21 -16.67
C LEU A 202 -17.18 -11.53 -17.95
N PRO A 203 -17.90 -10.40 -17.86
CA PRO A 203 -18.56 -9.81 -19.01
C PRO A 203 -17.57 -9.07 -19.93
N ASP A 204 -17.97 -8.90 -21.19
CA ASP A 204 -17.18 -8.21 -22.21
C ASP A 204 -16.94 -6.73 -21.94
N ARG A 205 -17.88 -6.08 -21.26
CA ARG A 205 -17.87 -4.65 -20.95
C ARG A 205 -17.86 -4.42 -19.45
N CYS A 206 -16.82 -4.87 -18.76
CA CYS A 206 -16.68 -4.64 -17.32
C CYS A 206 -16.61 -3.15 -16.99
N VAL A 207 -15.95 -2.34 -17.81
CA VAL A 207 -15.87 -0.88 -17.60
C VAL A 207 -17.25 -0.24 -17.50
N ASP A 208 -18.19 -0.66 -18.37
CA ASP A 208 -19.57 -0.15 -18.33
C ASP A 208 -20.32 -0.60 -17.07
N ALA A 209 -20.07 -1.81 -16.56
CA ALA A 209 -20.67 -2.29 -15.32
C ALA A 209 -20.23 -1.45 -14.11
N TYR A 210 -18.94 -1.13 -14.02
CA TYR A 210 -18.40 -0.25 -12.98
C TYR A 210 -18.81 1.23 -13.15
N ARG A 211 -19.05 1.68 -14.39
CA ARG A 211 -19.64 2.99 -14.66
C ARG A 211 -21.05 3.09 -14.06
N ARG A 212 -21.89 2.06 -14.26
CA ARG A 212 -23.25 2.00 -13.67
C ARG A 212 -23.22 1.95 -12.14
N LEU A 213 -22.26 1.23 -11.55
CA LEU A 213 -22.02 1.25 -10.09
C LEU A 213 -21.69 2.68 -9.61
N SER A 214 -20.80 3.38 -10.32
CA SER A 214 -20.44 4.76 -10.02
C SER A 214 -21.65 5.69 -10.06
N ASP A 215 -22.49 5.58 -11.08
CA ASP A 215 -23.69 6.40 -11.23
C ASP A 215 -24.70 6.16 -10.09
N HIS A 216 -24.83 4.92 -9.61
CA HIS A 216 -25.69 4.59 -8.46
C HIS A 216 -25.15 5.16 -7.15
N VAL A 217 -23.86 4.94 -6.85
CA VAL A 217 -23.23 5.38 -5.60
C VAL A 217 -23.12 6.91 -5.53
N LEU A 218 -22.84 7.56 -6.65
CA LEU A 218 -22.72 9.02 -6.73
C LEU A 218 -24.06 9.71 -7.02
N GLY A 219 -25.11 8.94 -7.29
CA GLY A 219 -26.43 9.44 -7.60
C GLY A 219 -27.18 10.03 -6.41
N SER A 220 -28.40 10.52 -6.67
CA SER A 220 -29.27 11.18 -5.70
C SER A 220 -29.68 10.32 -4.50
N ARG A 221 -29.60 8.98 -4.62
CA ARG A 221 -30.01 8.05 -3.55
C ARG A 221 -28.96 7.83 -2.47
N VAL A 222 -27.68 8.05 -2.80
CA VAL A 222 -26.55 7.75 -1.91
C VAL A 222 -25.76 9.03 -1.68
N ALA A 223 -24.71 9.35 -2.45
CA ALA A 223 -23.90 10.55 -2.21
C ALA A 223 -24.68 11.86 -2.41
N GLY A 224 -25.64 11.87 -3.34
CA GLY A 224 -26.53 13.00 -3.60
C GLY A 224 -27.70 13.10 -2.62
N LEU A 225 -27.86 12.16 -1.68
CA LEU A 225 -28.93 12.21 -0.70
C LEU A 225 -28.74 13.45 0.19
N ARG A 226 -29.83 14.18 0.40
CA ARG A 226 -29.88 15.34 1.29
C ARG A 226 -31.05 15.15 2.25
N SER A 227 -30.81 15.36 3.54
CA SER A 227 -31.89 15.48 4.54
C SER A 227 -32.72 16.73 4.27
N GLY A 228 -33.89 16.83 4.90
CA GLY A 228 -34.66 18.08 4.94
C GLY A 228 -33.83 19.27 5.47
N ASP A 229 -32.85 19.00 6.33
CA ASP A 229 -31.91 19.98 6.89
C ASP A 229 -30.71 20.30 5.96
N GLY A 230 -30.69 19.80 4.72
CA GLY A 230 -29.61 20.04 3.75
C GLY A 230 -28.31 19.25 4.00
N GLN A 231 -28.20 18.50 5.10
CA GLN A 231 -27.05 17.63 5.37
C GLN A 231 -27.06 16.38 4.50
N GLY A 232 -25.89 16.05 3.93
CA GLY A 232 -25.65 14.83 3.16
C GLY A 232 -24.85 13.79 3.94
N PRO A 233 -24.70 12.56 3.41
CA PRO A 233 -23.89 11.53 4.04
C PRO A 233 -22.40 11.90 4.07
N SER A 234 -21.70 11.41 5.10
CA SER A 234 -20.24 11.47 5.14
C SER A 234 -19.64 10.71 3.97
N TRP A 235 -18.57 11.24 3.37
CA TRP A 235 -17.87 10.56 2.26
C TRP A 235 -17.33 9.18 2.68
N THR A 236 -16.87 9.04 3.92
CA THR A 236 -16.45 7.76 4.48
C THR A 236 -17.58 6.73 4.49
N LEU A 237 -18.81 7.15 4.78
CA LEU A 237 -19.98 6.26 4.76
C LEU A 237 -20.30 5.81 3.33
N VAL A 238 -20.22 6.74 2.36
CA VAL A 238 -20.42 6.42 0.94
C VAL A 238 -19.41 5.36 0.46
N LEU A 239 -18.13 5.50 0.81
CA LEU A 239 -17.09 4.53 0.46
C LEU A 239 -17.28 3.16 1.13
N LYS A 240 -17.76 3.14 2.39
CA LYS A 240 -18.09 1.88 3.06
C LYS A 240 -19.24 1.16 2.36
N TYR A 241 -20.32 1.89 2.03
CA TYR A 241 -21.46 1.33 1.30
C TYR A 241 -21.03 0.80 -0.08
N GLU A 242 -20.24 1.55 -0.83
CA GLU A 242 -19.66 1.13 -2.11
C GLU A 242 -18.94 -0.22 -2.00
N ALA A 243 -18.08 -0.37 -0.98
CA ALA A 243 -17.32 -1.59 -0.78
C ALA A 243 -18.24 -2.79 -0.48
N GLU A 244 -19.32 -2.59 0.29
CA GLU A 244 -20.31 -3.63 0.58
C GLU A 244 -21.12 -4.03 -0.68
N VAL A 245 -21.46 -3.07 -1.54
CA VAL A 245 -22.11 -3.36 -2.83
C VAL A 245 -21.23 -4.26 -3.71
N ARG A 246 -19.92 -3.96 -3.81
CA ARG A 246 -18.99 -4.83 -4.55
C ARG A 246 -18.84 -6.21 -3.90
N LYS A 247 -18.72 -6.29 -2.56
CA LYS A 247 -18.66 -7.57 -1.85
C LYS A 247 -19.88 -8.43 -2.13
N GLN A 248 -21.07 -7.83 -2.12
CA GLN A 248 -22.30 -8.55 -2.44
C GLN A 248 -22.32 -9.02 -3.89
N ALA A 249 -21.93 -8.18 -4.85
CA ALA A 249 -21.86 -8.58 -6.26
C ALA A 249 -20.93 -9.79 -6.47
N TYR A 250 -19.76 -9.81 -5.83
CA TYR A 250 -18.87 -10.96 -5.92
C TYR A 250 -19.38 -12.19 -5.17
N ARG A 251 -20.13 -12.02 -4.08
CA ARG A 251 -20.82 -13.13 -3.40
C ARG A 251 -21.84 -13.78 -4.35
N LEU A 252 -22.67 -13.00 -5.03
CA LEU A 252 -23.65 -13.50 -6.00
C LEU A 252 -23.02 -14.31 -7.15
N ILE A 253 -21.81 -13.95 -7.57
CA ILE A 253 -21.06 -14.72 -8.57
C ILE A 253 -20.58 -16.05 -8.00
N ARG A 254 -20.01 -16.04 -6.79
CA ARG A 254 -19.52 -17.28 -6.14
C ARG A 254 -20.65 -18.26 -5.86
N ASP A 255 -21.79 -17.75 -5.45
CA ASP A 255 -22.98 -18.54 -5.15
C ASP A 255 -23.74 -18.93 -6.45
N SER A 256 -23.24 -18.51 -7.61
CA SER A 256 -23.81 -18.76 -8.94
C SER A 256 -25.26 -18.27 -9.11
N GLU A 257 -25.67 -17.26 -8.33
CA GLU A 257 -26.99 -16.63 -8.39
C GLU A 257 -27.08 -15.61 -9.54
N ALA A 258 -25.95 -15.07 -9.98
CA ALA A 258 -25.86 -14.14 -11.10
C ALA A 258 -25.07 -14.74 -12.28
N PRO A 259 -25.53 -14.57 -13.53
CA PRO A 259 -24.86 -15.13 -14.70
C PRO A 259 -23.54 -14.42 -15.03
N ASP A 260 -23.45 -13.11 -14.76
CA ASP A 260 -22.28 -12.29 -15.03
C ASP A 260 -22.07 -11.20 -13.96
N LEU A 261 -20.86 -10.63 -13.92
CA LEU A 261 -20.51 -9.54 -13.01
C LEU A 261 -21.37 -8.30 -13.22
N ALA A 262 -21.83 -8.03 -14.44
CA ALA A 262 -22.67 -6.89 -14.74
C ALA A 262 -24.07 -7.02 -14.12
N ALA A 263 -24.70 -8.18 -14.24
CA ALA A 263 -25.96 -8.49 -13.56
C ALA A 263 -25.78 -8.54 -12.05
N ALA A 264 -24.67 -9.13 -11.56
CA ALA A 264 -24.39 -9.21 -10.14
C ALA A 264 -24.27 -7.80 -9.50
N LEU A 265 -23.53 -6.88 -10.14
CA LEU A 265 -23.43 -5.48 -9.70
C LEU A 265 -24.79 -4.78 -9.76
N SER A 266 -25.56 -4.98 -10.83
CA SER A 266 -26.90 -4.38 -10.92
C SER A 266 -27.86 -4.93 -9.87
N ALA A 267 -27.76 -6.22 -9.53
CA ALA A 267 -28.58 -6.85 -8.51
C ALA A 267 -28.19 -6.35 -7.12
N ALA A 268 -26.89 -6.24 -6.83
CA ALA A 268 -26.37 -5.69 -5.59
C ALA A 268 -26.82 -4.23 -5.36
N CYS A 269 -26.81 -3.38 -6.39
CA CYS A 269 -27.30 -2.00 -6.29
C CYS A 269 -28.82 -1.91 -6.02
N LYS A 270 -29.60 -2.91 -6.46
CA LYS A 270 -31.06 -2.97 -6.27
C LYS A 270 -31.46 -3.63 -4.95
N CYS A 271 -30.54 -4.33 -4.28
CA CYS A 271 -30.82 -5.02 -3.04
C CYS A 271 -31.12 -4.03 -1.90
N PRO A 272 -32.34 -4.03 -1.35
CA PRO A 272 -32.71 -3.08 -0.30
C PRO A 272 -32.00 -3.36 1.03
N GLU A 273 -31.62 -4.61 1.30
CA GLU A 273 -30.94 -5.01 2.54
C GLU A 273 -29.56 -4.36 2.65
N ILE A 274 -28.78 -4.36 1.57
CA ILE A 274 -27.45 -3.74 1.55
C ILE A 274 -27.56 -2.22 1.76
N LEU A 275 -28.51 -1.57 1.08
CA LEU A 275 -28.77 -0.15 1.26
C LEU A 275 -29.23 0.16 2.69
N THR A 276 -30.13 -0.64 3.24
CA THR A 276 -30.67 -0.39 4.57
C THR A 276 -29.61 -0.59 5.65
N ASN A 277 -28.91 -1.74 5.63
CA ASN A 277 -27.96 -2.12 6.68
C ASN A 277 -26.66 -1.33 6.63
N HIS A 278 -26.13 -1.05 5.44
CA HIS A 278 -24.79 -0.46 5.28
C HIS A 278 -24.82 1.03 4.93
N PHE A 279 -26.00 1.62 4.68
CA PHE A 279 -26.12 3.05 4.40
C PHE A 279 -27.21 3.73 5.23
N VAL A 280 -28.48 3.33 5.14
CA VAL A 280 -29.60 4.04 5.80
C VAL A 280 -29.49 3.99 7.33
N ILE A 281 -29.22 2.82 7.91
CA ILE A 281 -29.07 2.67 9.37
C ILE A 281 -27.86 3.49 9.87
N PRO A 282 -26.63 3.32 9.34
CA PRO A 282 -25.49 4.14 9.74
C PRO A 282 -25.73 5.65 9.54
N PHE A 283 -26.35 6.05 8.42
CA PHE A 283 -26.66 7.46 8.16
C PHE A 283 -27.65 8.03 9.18
N SER A 284 -28.60 7.23 9.64
CA SER A 284 -29.56 7.63 10.67
C SER A 284 -28.91 7.72 12.06
N LEU A 285 -27.96 6.83 12.36
CA LEU A 285 -27.21 6.84 13.61
C LEU A 285 -26.21 8.01 13.68
N GLU A 286 -25.50 8.31 12.58
CA GLU A 286 -24.59 9.47 12.47
C GLU A 286 -25.30 10.80 12.78
N ARG A 287 -26.61 10.90 12.49
CA ARG A 287 -27.42 12.09 12.85
C ARG A 287 -27.63 12.25 14.35
N HIS A 288 -27.62 11.15 15.11
CA HIS A 288 -27.94 11.16 16.53
C HIS A 288 -26.72 11.46 17.42
N ASP A 289 -25.51 11.30 16.88
CA ASP A 289 -24.23 11.57 17.56
C ASP A 289 -23.74 13.02 17.43
N MET A 290 -24.46 13.90 16.72
CA MET A 290 -24.16 15.32 16.70
C MET A 290 -24.86 16.00 17.89
N PRO A 291 -24.15 16.44 18.94
CA PRO A 291 -24.77 17.26 19.97
C PRO A 291 -25.26 18.56 19.31
N LYS A 292 -26.57 18.72 19.19
CA LYS A 292 -27.21 20.03 19.02
C LYS A 292 -26.75 20.88 20.20
N GLU A 293 -25.78 21.76 20.00
CA GLU A 293 -25.61 22.91 20.87
C GLU A 293 -26.95 23.65 20.85
N ARG A 294 -27.63 23.58 21.99
CA ARG A 294 -28.95 24.14 22.20
C ARG A 294 -28.90 25.62 21.87
N GLU A 295 -29.77 26.03 20.96
CA GLU A 295 -30.18 27.41 20.79
C GLU A 295 -30.55 28.00 22.15
N GLY A 296 -29.68 28.88 22.65
CA GLY A 296 -29.95 29.70 23.80
C GLY A 296 -30.90 30.81 23.42
N VAL A 297 -32.16 30.67 23.82
CA VAL A 297 -33.14 31.75 23.92
C VAL A 297 -32.56 32.86 24.81
N HIS A 298 -32.33 34.05 24.26
CA HIS A 298 -32.40 35.31 25.01
C HIS A 298 -32.92 36.44 24.10
N LYS A 299 -33.93 37.14 24.63
CA LYS A 299 -34.67 38.25 24.01
C LYS A 299 -33.87 39.56 24.00
N ASP A 300 -34.24 40.39 23.03
CA ASP A 300 -34.24 41.85 22.96
C ASP A 300 -32.95 42.65 23.19
N GLY A 301 -32.59 43.43 22.16
CA GLY A 301 -31.61 44.50 22.26
C GLY A 301 -31.03 44.89 20.90
N SER A 302 -31.73 45.79 20.19
CA SER A 302 -31.17 46.60 19.10
C SER A 302 -29.79 47.17 19.49
N LEU A 303 -28.81 47.15 18.58
CA LEU A 303 -27.86 48.26 18.30
C LEU A 303 -26.81 47.87 17.22
N ASP A 304 -26.88 48.64 16.13
CA ASP A 304 -25.86 49.07 15.16
C ASP A 304 -24.73 48.14 14.66
N ALA A 305 -24.86 47.82 13.37
CA ALA A 305 -23.82 47.32 12.49
C ALA A 305 -22.82 48.44 12.14
N ARG A 306 -21.75 48.63 12.93
CA ARG A 306 -20.62 49.52 12.55
C ARG A 306 -19.27 49.37 13.29
N VAL A 307 -18.98 48.24 13.96
CA VAL A 307 -17.73 48.11 14.75
C VAL A 307 -16.84 46.89 14.40
N VAL A 308 -17.18 46.08 13.38
CA VAL A 308 -16.37 44.90 13.01
C VAL A 308 -15.33 45.17 11.90
N ASP A 309 -14.85 46.42 11.78
CA ASP A 309 -13.89 46.82 10.73
C ASP A 309 -12.51 47.28 11.25
N ALA A 310 -12.13 46.92 12.49
CA ALA A 310 -10.89 47.41 13.10
C ALA A 310 -9.93 46.35 13.69
N LEU A 311 -10.12 45.05 13.41
CA LEU A 311 -9.20 43.98 13.88
C LEU A 311 -8.69 43.02 12.78
N LEU A 312 -8.89 43.37 11.50
CA LEU A 312 -8.38 42.64 10.34
C LEU A 312 -7.21 43.35 9.63
N ALA A 313 -6.39 44.10 10.37
CA ALA A 313 -5.19 44.71 9.85
C ALA A 313 -3.98 44.42 10.76
N LYS A 314 -3.29 43.28 10.51
CA LYS A 314 -1.82 43.20 10.57
C LYS A 314 -1.31 41.79 10.20
N LEU A 315 -0.46 41.79 9.16
CA LEU A 315 0.65 40.87 8.86
C LEU A 315 0.22 39.48 8.35
N GLY A 316 0.66 38.97 7.20
CA GLY A 316 1.86 39.26 6.42
C GLY A 316 2.48 37.92 5.98
N LYS A 317 2.68 37.75 4.67
CA LYS A 317 3.09 36.54 3.94
C LYS A 317 4.40 35.87 4.41
N GLY A 318 4.50 34.55 4.18
CA GLY A 318 5.78 33.81 4.10
C GLY A 318 5.59 32.37 3.59
N ARG A 319 6.11 32.07 2.40
CA ARG A 319 5.97 30.82 1.63
C ARG A 319 7.35 30.16 1.50
N GLY A 320 7.46 28.86 1.80
CA GLY A 320 8.64 28.00 1.56
C GLY A 320 8.87 27.01 2.71
N LYS A 321 9.51 25.84 2.59
CA LYS A 321 9.89 24.90 1.52
C LYS A 321 10.41 23.65 2.28
N GLY A 322 10.20 22.44 1.76
CA GLY A 322 10.89 21.21 2.18
C GLY A 322 10.25 20.41 3.32
N LYS A 323 9.84 19.18 3.04
CA LYS A 323 9.58 18.16 4.07
C LYS A 323 10.40 16.92 3.73
N ASP A 324 11.57 16.85 4.34
CA ASP A 324 12.32 15.60 4.46
C ASP A 324 11.51 14.59 5.25
N THR A 325 11.32 13.44 4.62
CA THR A 325 10.75 12.23 5.18
C THR A 325 11.79 11.57 6.09
N SER A 326 11.71 11.83 7.39
CA SER A 326 12.32 10.94 8.40
C SER A 326 11.24 10.38 9.31
N VAL A 327 10.88 9.11 9.07
CA VAL A 327 10.00 8.31 9.92
C VAL A 327 10.71 8.04 11.25
N THR A 328 10.36 8.81 12.28
CA THR A 328 10.49 8.39 13.67
C THR A 328 9.13 8.61 14.32
N LYS A 329 8.48 7.52 14.76
CA LYS A 329 7.21 7.56 15.50
C LYS A 329 7.40 8.42 16.75
N THR A 330 7.00 9.68 16.69
CA THR A 330 6.93 10.56 17.85
C THR A 330 5.81 10.08 18.75
N VAL A 331 6.17 9.36 19.83
CA VAL A 331 5.26 9.05 20.93
C VAL A 331 4.53 10.34 21.34
N GLY A 332 3.20 10.35 21.15
CA GLY A 332 2.36 11.53 21.27
C GLY A 332 2.40 12.13 22.66
N LYS A 333 2.29 13.47 22.74
CA LYS A 333 2.23 14.21 24.00
C LYS A 333 0.86 14.03 24.65
N HIS A 334 0.81 13.63 25.91
CA HIS A 334 -0.40 13.59 26.71
C HIS A 334 -0.96 15.01 26.91
N GLN A 335 -2.28 15.16 26.77
CA GLN A 335 -2.99 16.42 27.06
C GLN A 335 -3.71 16.39 28.42
N ARG A 336 -3.87 15.20 29.00
CA ARG A 336 -4.55 14.94 30.28
C ARG A 336 -3.73 13.96 31.11
N SER A 337 -3.84 14.08 32.44
CA SER A 337 -3.30 13.10 33.40
C SER A 337 -4.17 11.84 33.45
N SER A 338 -3.69 10.78 34.13
CA SER A 338 -4.48 9.56 34.42
C SER A 338 -5.82 9.89 35.09
N ASP A 339 -5.85 10.94 35.91
CA ASP A 339 -7.04 11.39 36.65
C ASP A 339 -7.92 12.36 35.82
N GLY A 340 -7.72 12.46 34.51
CA GLY A 340 -8.53 13.28 33.61
C GLY A 340 -8.30 14.80 33.67
N LYS A 341 -7.48 15.29 34.61
CA LYS A 341 -7.11 16.72 34.71
C LYS A 341 -6.24 17.16 33.53
N ARG A 342 -6.52 18.34 32.97
CA ARG A 342 -5.75 18.94 31.86
C ARG A 342 -4.36 19.38 32.31
N LEU A 343 -3.34 19.08 31.50
CA LEU A 343 -1.95 19.44 31.78
C LEU A 343 -1.67 20.90 31.41
N CYS A 344 -0.81 21.56 32.19
CA CYS A 344 -0.39 22.94 31.90
C CYS A 344 0.61 22.96 30.73
N TYR A 345 0.20 23.56 29.61
CA TYR A 345 1.07 23.72 28.45
C TYR A 345 2.23 24.70 28.72
N ALA A 346 2.01 25.75 29.52
CA ALA A 346 3.05 26.71 29.86
C ALA A 346 4.17 26.07 30.69
N PHE A 347 3.81 25.23 31.66
CA PHE A 347 4.76 24.46 32.47
C PHE A 347 5.65 23.54 31.61
N ASN A 348 5.11 22.97 30.53
CA ASN A 348 5.84 22.05 29.67
C ASN A 348 6.71 22.73 28.60
N LYS A 349 6.64 24.06 28.46
CA LYS A 349 7.54 24.84 27.60
C LYS A 349 8.82 25.23 28.34
N ALA A 350 9.85 25.63 27.59
CA ALA A 350 11.16 26.03 28.15
C ALA A 350 11.07 27.17 29.18
N LYS A 351 10.09 28.08 29.01
CA LYS A 351 9.91 29.25 29.89
C LYS A 351 9.21 28.95 31.22
N GLY A 352 8.66 27.75 31.43
CA GLY A 352 7.93 27.38 32.63
C GLY A 352 6.57 28.11 32.80
N CYS A 353 5.82 27.75 33.84
CA CYS A 353 4.55 28.40 34.18
C CYS A 353 4.80 29.51 35.20
N ALA A 354 4.39 30.75 34.90
CA ALA A 354 4.58 31.92 35.76
C ALA A 354 3.45 32.13 36.80
N ARG A 355 2.38 31.32 36.76
CA ARG A 355 1.23 31.46 37.68
C ARG A 355 1.45 30.61 38.93
N LYS A 356 1.33 31.23 40.12
CA LYS A 356 1.46 30.56 41.43
C LYS A 356 0.33 29.54 41.65
N ASP A 357 -0.91 29.89 41.30
CA ASP A 357 -2.08 29.00 41.34
C ASP A 357 -2.53 28.66 39.90
N CYS A 358 -1.92 27.64 39.30
CA CYS A 358 -2.30 27.23 37.96
C CYS A 358 -3.55 26.32 37.99
N PRO A 359 -4.62 26.61 37.21
CA PRO A 359 -5.79 25.74 37.11
C PRO A 359 -5.51 24.43 36.33
N PHE A 360 -4.29 24.25 35.84
CA PHE A 360 -3.85 23.09 35.07
C PHE A 360 -2.74 22.33 35.81
N LEU A 361 -2.72 21.01 35.67
CA LEU A 361 -1.76 20.18 36.40
C LEU A 361 -0.33 20.38 35.85
N HIS A 362 0.61 20.63 36.75
CA HIS A 362 2.05 20.74 36.45
C HIS A 362 2.70 19.35 36.39
N ALA A 363 2.49 18.65 35.28
CA ALA A 363 3.12 17.35 35.02
C ALA A 363 3.64 17.24 33.57
N CYS A 364 4.62 16.36 33.38
CA CYS A 364 5.29 16.14 32.10
C CYS A 364 4.34 15.58 31.04
N GLN A 365 4.28 16.17 29.85
CA GLN A 365 3.46 15.67 28.74
C GLN A 365 3.89 14.31 28.17
N ARG A 366 5.04 13.75 28.58
CA ARG A 366 5.52 12.47 28.06
C ARG A 366 5.41 11.33 29.07
N CYS A 367 5.72 11.59 30.34
CA CYS A 367 5.77 10.56 31.37
C CYS A 367 4.90 10.88 32.59
N LEU A 368 4.14 11.98 32.56
CA LEU A 368 3.25 12.45 33.63
C LEU A 368 3.94 12.67 35.00
N GLY A 369 5.28 12.71 35.04
CA GLY A 369 6.05 12.99 36.25
C GLY A 369 6.07 14.47 36.63
N HIS A 370 6.53 14.77 37.85
CA HIS A 370 6.66 16.12 38.43
C HIS A 370 7.87 16.88 37.87
N HIS A 371 7.94 17.03 36.55
CA HIS A 371 8.94 17.84 35.84
C HIS A 371 8.36 18.34 34.52
N SER A 372 8.94 19.38 33.93
CA SER A 372 8.51 19.87 32.62
C SER A 372 8.97 18.92 31.51
N TYR A 373 8.24 18.86 30.39
CA TYR A 373 8.69 18.13 29.20
C TYR A 373 10.12 18.51 28.77
N ALA A 374 10.49 19.79 28.93
CA ALA A 374 11.83 20.29 28.66
C ALA A 374 12.93 19.73 29.58
N LYS A 375 12.60 19.03 30.67
CA LYS A 375 13.54 18.34 31.56
C LYS A 375 13.28 16.83 31.63
N CYS A 376 12.49 16.28 30.70
CA CYS A 376 12.13 14.87 30.75
C CYS A 376 13.29 13.95 30.31
N PRO A 377 13.66 12.94 31.12
CA PRO A 377 14.75 12.01 30.82
C PRO A 377 14.41 11.04 29.67
N LEU A 378 13.12 10.83 29.39
CA LEU A 378 12.65 9.93 28.32
C LEU A 378 12.65 10.59 26.93
N VAL A 379 12.97 11.88 26.84
CA VAL A 379 13.13 12.59 25.57
C VAL A 379 14.62 12.57 25.21
N LYS A 380 15.02 11.60 24.36
CA LYS A 380 16.34 11.63 23.72
C LYS A 380 16.43 12.89 22.87
N ARG A 381 17.34 13.80 23.21
CA ARG A 381 17.67 14.98 22.40
C ARG A 381 19.02 14.74 21.75
N PRO A 382 19.21 15.15 20.49
CA PRO A 382 20.55 15.16 19.89
C PRO A 382 21.42 16.13 20.70
N THR A 383 22.57 15.65 21.17
CA THR A 383 23.57 16.41 21.93
C THR A 383 24.61 17.04 20.98
N GLY A 384 24.90 18.33 21.16
CA GLY A 384 25.99 19.10 20.53
C GLY A 384 25.46 20.43 19.97
N ALA A 385 26.03 21.62 20.20
CA ALA A 385 27.40 22.02 20.55
C ALA A 385 27.37 23.42 21.28
N PRO A 386 28.52 24.10 21.56
CA PRO A 386 28.77 24.90 22.77
C PRO A 386 28.06 26.26 22.82
N ALA A 387 27.91 26.79 24.04
CA ALA A 387 27.64 28.20 24.27
C ALA A 387 28.98 28.92 24.42
N GLU A 388 29.30 29.78 23.45
CA GLU A 388 30.22 30.90 23.63
C GLU A 388 29.45 32.09 24.22
N ASP A 389 30.18 32.86 25.01
CA ASP A 389 29.77 33.88 25.97
C ASP A 389 29.11 35.11 25.36
N VAL A 390 28.24 35.75 26.17
CA VAL A 390 28.08 37.21 26.20
C VAL A 390 27.82 37.62 27.65
N GLU A 391 28.82 38.26 28.26
CA GLU A 391 28.67 39.17 29.42
C GLU A 391 27.82 40.40 29.06
#